data_AF-A0A131YSI3-F1
#
_entry.id   AF-A0A131YSI3-F1
#
_cell.length_a   1.000
_cell.length_b   1.000
_cell.length_c   1.000
_cell.angle_alpha   90.00
_cell.angle_beta   90.00
_cell.angle_gamma   90.00
#
_symmetry.space_group_name_H-M   'P 1'
#
loop_
_entity.id
_entity.type
_entity.pdbx_description
1 polymer ?
#
loop_
_entity_poly.entity_id
_entity_poly.type
_entity_poly.pdbx_seq_one_letter_code
_entity_poly.pdbx_strand_id
1 'polypeptide(L)'
;MTGKVIEVPLKLTRLKPSAIPSIFPNCPAYLSRQVTAARESPEEKRARLDAEALQKAIKLSVLYHEAEEKNNAIASFGDLLKAVGGLSLTDFWSKVVTQTHVLFLSFRNQEAPVVYCAVTVSSDLSLAVYVGEMRLENLG
;
A
#
# COMPACT_ATOMS: atom_id res chain seq x y z
N MET A 1 37.44 34.65 -41.80
CA MET A 1 36.56 35.74 -42.31
C MET A 1 35.18 35.52 -41.74
N THR A 2 34.76 36.34 -40.78
CA THR A 2 33.51 36.13 -40.04
C THR A 2 32.47 37.10 -40.58
N GLY A 3 31.64 36.65 -41.51
CA GLY A 3 30.53 37.44 -42.07
C GLY A 3 29.30 37.37 -41.17
N LYS A 4 28.65 38.50 -40.91
CA LYS A 4 27.41 38.58 -40.13
C LYS A 4 26.22 38.58 -41.09
N VAL A 5 25.31 37.61 -40.98
CA VAL A 5 24.10 37.51 -41.81
C VAL A 5 23.06 38.51 -41.28
N ILE A 6 22.52 39.33 -42.18
CA ILE A 6 21.44 40.27 -41.89
C ILE A 6 20.17 39.69 -42.51
N GLU A 7 19.23 39.27 -41.67
CA GLU A 7 17.91 38.81 -42.13
C GLU A 7 16.97 40.01 -42.21
N VAL A 8 16.44 40.28 -43.41
CA VAL A 8 15.46 41.34 -43.64
C VAL A 8 14.11 40.70 -43.98
N PRO A 9 13.03 41.01 -43.24
CA PRO A 9 11.71 40.49 -43.55
C PRO A 9 11.21 41.06 -44.89
N LEU A 10 10.59 40.20 -45.70
CA LEU A 10 10.01 40.60 -46.98
C LEU A 10 8.77 41.48 -46.75
N LYS A 11 8.67 42.58 -47.50
CA LYS A 11 7.52 43.51 -47.46
C LYS A 11 6.18 42.86 -47.84
N LEU A 12 6.22 41.78 -48.60
CA LEU A 12 5.05 40.99 -49.01
C LEU A 12 5.28 39.52 -48.66
N THR A 13 4.33 38.93 -47.94
CA THR A 13 4.33 37.50 -47.64
C THR A 13 4.07 36.72 -48.92
N ARG A 14 5.04 35.88 -49.32
CA ARG A 14 4.90 34.95 -50.44
C ARG A 14 4.63 33.55 -49.90
N LEU A 15 3.75 32.82 -50.57
CA LEU A 15 3.58 31.39 -50.32
C LEU A 15 4.87 30.66 -50.69
N LYS A 16 5.20 29.62 -49.94
CA LYS A 16 6.30 28.73 -50.29
C LYS A 16 5.99 28.05 -51.62
N PRO A 17 6.99 27.75 -52.47
CA PRO A 17 6.76 27.04 -53.73
C PRO A 17 6.03 25.69 -53.58
N SER A 18 6.11 25.07 -52.41
CA SER A 18 5.43 23.83 -52.05
C SER A 18 4.11 24.03 -51.29
N ALA A 19 3.59 25.25 -51.20
CA ALA A 19 2.35 25.51 -50.49
C ALA A 19 1.15 24.92 -51.25
N ILE A 20 0.44 24.00 -50.61
CA ILE A 20 -0.82 23.42 -51.09
C ILE A 20 -2.00 23.96 -50.27
N PRO A 21 -3.16 24.26 -50.88
CA PRO A 21 -4.35 24.68 -50.15
C PRO A 21 -4.89 23.52 -49.32
N SER A 22 -5.07 23.75 -48.02
CA SER A 22 -5.67 22.78 -47.09
C SER A 22 -7.15 23.05 -46.81
N ILE A 23 -7.67 24.19 -47.25
CA ILE A 23 -9.05 24.61 -47.06
C ILE A 23 -9.67 24.81 -48.45
N PHE A 24 -10.65 23.98 -48.78
CA PHE A 24 -11.38 24.04 -50.04
C PHE A 24 -12.83 24.46 -49.81
N PRO A 25 -13.31 25.57 -50.41
CA PRO A 25 -14.72 25.94 -50.34
C PRO A 25 -15.59 24.86 -51.00
N ASN A 26 -16.73 24.52 -50.37
CA ASN A 26 -17.65 23.45 -50.77
C ASN A 26 -17.11 22.00 -50.62
N CYS A 27 -16.01 21.79 -49.87
CA CYS A 27 -15.60 20.43 -49.52
C CYS A 27 -16.54 19.86 -48.43
N PRO A 28 -17.14 18.67 -48.65
CA PRO A 28 -17.99 18.05 -47.66
C PRO A 28 -17.27 17.86 -46.32
N ALA A 29 -17.95 18.15 -45.22
CA ALA A 29 -17.35 18.12 -43.87
C ALA A 29 -16.69 16.77 -43.51
N TYR A 30 -17.14 15.66 -44.10
CA TYR A 30 -16.55 14.34 -43.88
C TYR A 30 -15.18 14.14 -44.56
N LEU A 31 -14.86 14.92 -45.59
CA LEU A 31 -13.56 14.92 -46.29
C LEU A 31 -12.59 15.96 -45.74
N SER A 32 -13.09 17.01 -45.08
CA SER A 32 -12.27 18.05 -44.44
C SER A 32 -12.05 17.83 -42.94
N ARG A 33 -12.64 16.78 -42.35
CA ARG A 33 -12.48 16.48 -40.93
C ARG A 33 -11.08 15.93 -40.70
N GLN A 34 -10.26 16.71 -40.00
CA GLN A 34 -9.06 16.16 -39.37
C GLN A 34 -9.50 14.99 -38.49
N VAL A 35 -9.04 13.78 -38.81
CA VAL A 35 -9.38 12.57 -38.07
C VAL A 35 -8.74 12.68 -36.69
N THR A 36 -9.48 13.21 -35.72
CA THR A 36 -9.00 13.40 -34.34
C THR A 36 -9.22 12.18 -33.46
N ALA A 37 -10.06 11.23 -33.88
CA ALA A 37 -10.33 10.01 -33.13
C ALA A 37 -9.53 8.85 -33.70
N ALA A 38 -8.22 8.82 -33.39
CA ALA A 38 -7.46 7.58 -33.51
C ALA A 38 -8.05 6.57 -32.53
N ARG A 39 -8.36 5.36 -33.01
CA ARG A 39 -8.70 4.25 -32.11
C ARG A 39 -7.49 4.02 -31.21
N GLU A 40 -7.72 3.98 -29.90
CA GLU A 40 -6.68 3.60 -28.94
C GLU A 40 -6.04 2.29 -29.37
N SER A 41 -4.71 2.25 -29.31
CA SER A 41 -4.01 1.00 -29.55
C SER A 41 -4.41 -0.02 -28.48
N PRO A 42 -4.32 -1.34 -28.78
CA PRO A 42 -4.56 -2.37 -27.77
C PRO A 42 -3.71 -2.19 -26.50
N GLU A 43 -2.49 -1.66 -26.66
CA GLU A 43 -1.56 -1.38 -25.56
C GLU A 43 -2.05 -0.21 -24.68
N GLU A 44 -2.50 0.89 -25.29
CA GLU A 44 -3.07 2.04 -24.56
C GLU A 44 -4.32 1.63 -23.77
N LYS A 45 -5.18 0.82 -24.39
CA LYS A 45 -6.36 0.28 -23.71
C LYS A 45 -5.98 -0.58 -22.50
N ARG A 46 -4.94 -1.41 -22.65
CA ARG A 46 -4.46 -2.29 -21.56
C ARG A 46 -3.82 -1.48 -20.44
N ALA A 47 -2.98 -0.49 -20.78
CA ALA A 47 -2.37 0.41 -19.81
C ALA A 47 -3.41 1.21 -19.01
N ARG A 48 -4.50 1.68 -19.64
CA ARG A 48 -5.59 2.35 -18.92
C ARG A 48 -6.26 1.42 -17.92
N LEU A 49 -6.59 0.18 -18.33
CA LEU A 49 -7.22 -0.80 -17.45
C LEU A 49 -6.31 -1.17 -16.26
N ASP A 50 -5.01 -1.35 -16.52
CA ASP A 50 -4.04 -1.65 -15.48
C ASP A 50 -3.88 -0.47 -14.50
N ALA A 51 -3.87 0.76 -15.00
CA ALA A 51 -3.82 1.97 -14.17
C ALA A 51 -5.08 2.14 -13.31
N GLU A 52 -6.27 1.88 -13.87
CA GLU A 52 -7.53 1.91 -13.12
C GLU A 52 -7.57 0.83 -12.04
N ALA A 53 -7.14 -0.39 -12.36
CA ALA A 53 -7.03 -1.49 -11.40
C ALA A 53 -6.05 -1.16 -10.27
N LEU A 54 -4.89 -0.59 -10.60
CA LEU A 54 -3.89 -0.15 -9.62
C LEU A 54 -4.44 0.95 -8.72
N GLN A 55 -5.08 1.98 -9.28
CA GLN A 55 -5.69 3.04 -8.49
C GLN A 55 -6.77 2.50 -7.54
N LYS A 56 -7.58 1.55 -8.00
CA LYS A 56 -8.58 0.89 -7.15
C LYS A 56 -7.92 0.11 -6.01
N ALA A 57 -6.87 -0.65 -6.31
CA ALA A 57 -6.12 -1.41 -5.31
C ALA A 57 -5.49 -0.48 -4.25
N ILE A 58 -4.89 0.64 -4.67
CA ILE A 58 -4.34 1.64 -3.75
C ILE A 58 -5.42 2.22 -2.84
N LYS A 59 -6.56 2.65 -3.40
CA LYS A 59 -7.68 3.19 -2.60
C LYS A 59 -8.19 2.19 -1.58
N LEU A 60 -8.38 0.94 -1.99
CA LEU A 60 -8.80 -0.13 -1.07
C LEU A 60 -7.75 -0.36 0.02
N SER A 61 -6.47 -0.41 -0.35
CA SER A 61 -5.38 -0.60 0.62
C SER A 61 -5.36 0.49 1.70
N VAL A 62 -5.56 1.76 1.32
CA VAL A 62 -5.61 2.87 2.28
C VAL A 62 -6.82 2.73 3.21
N LEU A 63 -8.01 2.45 2.66
CA LEU A 63 -9.22 2.27 3.46
C LEU A 63 -9.09 1.10 4.45
N TYR A 64 -8.54 -0.03 4.01
CA TYR A 64 -8.31 -1.18 4.90
C TYR A 64 -7.26 -0.88 5.95
N HIS A 65 -6.19 -0.15 5.60
CA HIS A 65 -5.16 0.24 6.56
C HIS A 65 -5.72 1.11 7.68
N GLU A 66 -6.51 2.13 7.36
CA GLU A 66 -7.15 3.01 8.35
C GLU A 66 -8.12 2.23 9.26
N ALA A 67 -8.89 1.29 8.69
CA ALA A 67 -9.79 0.45 9.45
C ALA A 67 -9.05 -0.51 10.40
N GLU A 68 -7.96 -1.13 9.93
CA GLU A 68 -7.11 -2.01 10.73
C GLU A 68 -6.41 -1.26 11.86
N GLU A 69 -5.84 -0.08 11.60
CA GLU A 69 -5.25 0.76 12.65
C GLU A 69 -6.29 1.08 13.73
N LYS A 70 -7.49 1.51 13.32
CA LYS A 70 -8.54 1.86 14.28
C LYS A 70 -9.01 0.67 15.10
N ASN A 71 -9.06 -0.53 14.51
CA ASN A 71 -9.55 -1.73 15.19
C ASN A 71 -8.49 -2.41 16.06
N ASN A 72 -7.22 -2.31 15.68
CA ASN A 72 -6.11 -3.00 16.36
C ASN A 72 -5.25 -2.08 17.24
N ALA A 73 -5.50 -0.76 17.24
CA ALA A 73 -4.79 0.16 18.11
C ALA A 73 -5.12 -0.10 19.58
N ILE A 74 -4.07 -0.43 20.34
CA ILE A 74 -4.14 -0.57 21.80
C ILE A 74 -3.40 0.63 22.39
N ALA A 75 -4.16 1.63 22.85
CA ALA A 75 -3.60 2.85 23.42
C ALA A 75 -3.37 2.75 24.94
N SER A 76 -4.07 1.82 25.61
CA SER A 76 -3.99 1.63 27.05
C SER A 76 -4.05 0.16 27.45
N PHE A 77 -3.56 -0.15 28.65
CA PHE A 77 -3.70 -1.49 29.22
C PHE A 77 -5.17 -1.91 29.41
N GLY A 78 -6.06 -0.95 29.67
CA GLY A 78 -7.50 -1.23 29.74
C GLY A 78 -8.08 -1.72 28.41
N ASP A 79 -7.59 -1.19 27.29
CA ASP A 79 -8.00 -1.65 25.96
C ASP A 79 -7.45 -3.03 25.65
N LEU A 80 -6.21 -3.30 26.06
CA LEU A 80 -5.61 -4.64 25.99
C LEU A 80 -6.45 -5.67 26.76
N LEU A 81 -6.85 -5.37 28.00
CA LEU A 81 -7.65 -6.29 28.81
C LEU A 81 -8.99 -6.62 28.15
N LYS A 82 -9.66 -5.63 27.53
CA LYS A 82 -10.90 -5.85 26.78
C LYS A 82 -10.66 -6.77 25.56
N ALA A 83 -9.61 -6.50 24.79
CA ALA A 83 -9.26 -7.31 23.62
C ALA A 83 -8.93 -8.76 24.01
N VAL A 84 -8.15 -8.95 25.07
CA VAL A 84 -7.76 -10.28 25.59
C VAL A 84 -8.95 -11.03 26.21
N GLY A 85 -9.91 -10.30 26.79
CA GLY A 85 -11.15 -10.88 27.32
C GLY A 85 -11.96 -11.64 26.26
N GLY A 86 -12.06 -11.08 25.05
CA GLY A 86 -12.74 -11.70 23.91
C GLY A 86 -11.89 -12.69 23.10
N LEU A 87 -10.61 -12.83 23.40
CA LEU A 87 -9.68 -13.64 22.62
C LEU A 87 -9.87 -15.13 22.93
N SER A 88 -10.23 -15.91 21.90
CA SER A 88 -10.14 -17.37 21.93
C SER A 88 -8.75 -17.78 21.48
N LEU A 89 -7.97 -18.33 22.40
CA LEU A 89 -6.63 -18.85 22.09
C LEU A 89 -6.72 -20.28 21.57
N THR A 90 -5.74 -20.67 20.76
CA THR A 90 -5.51 -22.07 20.40
C THR A 90 -4.96 -22.83 21.61
N ASP A 91 -5.07 -24.16 21.59
CA ASP A 91 -4.57 -25.04 22.68
C ASP A 91 -3.05 -24.88 22.94
N PHE A 92 -2.33 -24.23 22.03
CA PHE A 92 -0.92 -23.91 22.17
C PHE A 92 -0.65 -22.82 23.22
N TRP A 93 -1.59 -21.90 23.45
CA TRP A 93 -1.42 -20.74 24.32
C TRP A 93 -2.39 -20.77 25.50
N SER A 94 -1.84 -20.62 26.69
CA SER A 94 -2.60 -20.32 27.91
C SER A 94 -2.46 -18.84 28.25
N LYS A 95 -3.57 -18.17 28.55
CA LYS A 95 -3.55 -16.78 29.03
C LYS A 95 -3.70 -16.70 30.54
N VAL A 96 -2.92 -15.83 31.16
CA VAL A 96 -3.06 -15.43 32.56
C VAL A 96 -3.14 -13.92 32.61
N VAL A 97 -4.21 -13.41 33.19
CA VAL A 97 -4.44 -11.96 33.30
C VAL A 97 -4.32 -11.59 34.78
N THR A 98 -3.43 -10.64 35.07
CA THR A 98 -3.25 -10.05 36.40
C THR A 98 -3.58 -8.56 36.35
N GLN A 99 -3.55 -7.88 37.50
CA GLN A 99 -3.82 -6.44 37.55
C GLN A 99 -2.77 -5.60 36.80
N THR A 100 -1.52 -6.08 36.74
CA THR A 100 -0.38 -5.32 36.19
C THR A 100 0.22 -5.93 34.93
N HIS A 101 -0.06 -7.21 34.65
CA HIS A 101 0.48 -7.93 33.51
C HIS A 101 -0.54 -8.86 32.85
N VAL A 102 -0.42 -9.04 31.54
CA VAL A 102 -1.04 -10.11 30.77
C VAL A 102 0.06 -11.06 30.32
N LEU A 103 -0.05 -12.35 30.65
CA LEU A 103 0.89 -13.38 30.28
C LEU A 103 0.26 -14.34 29.28
N PHE A 104 1.01 -14.68 28.23
CA PHE A 104 0.72 -15.76 27.30
C PHE A 104 1.80 -16.81 27.44
N LEU A 105 1.40 -18.02 27.82
CA LEU A 105 2.29 -19.13 28.14
C LEU A 105 2.06 -20.26 27.15
N SER A 106 3.15 -20.79 26.60
CA SER A 106 3.14 -22.01 25.80
C SER A 106 3.86 -23.10 26.58
N PHE A 107 3.17 -24.22 26.74
CA PHE A 107 3.67 -25.39 27.46
C PHE A 107 4.10 -26.48 26.48
N ARG A 108 5.19 -27.17 26.81
CA ARG A 108 5.55 -28.45 26.17
C ARG A 108 5.24 -29.60 27.12
N ASN A 109 4.56 -30.60 26.59
CA ASN A 109 4.33 -31.85 27.31
C ASN A 109 5.60 -32.71 27.24
N GLN A 110 6.34 -32.70 28.34
CA GLN A 110 7.42 -33.65 28.66
C GLN A 110 7.06 -34.37 29.99
N GLU A 111 8.03 -34.99 30.69
CA GLU A 111 7.79 -35.64 31.99
C GLU A 111 7.14 -34.71 33.04
N ALA A 112 7.46 -33.41 32.98
CA ALA A 112 6.75 -32.34 33.66
C ALA A 112 6.44 -31.21 32.65
N PRO A 113 5.33 -30.47 32.79
CA PRO A 113 5.02 -29.38 31.88
C PRO A 113 6.05 -28.25 32.04
N VAL A 114 6.80 -27.99 30.98
CA VAL A 114 7.78 -26.90 30.94
C VAL A 114 7.19 -25.74 30.14
N VAL A 115 7.30 -24.53 30.68
CA VAL A 115 7.00 -23.31 29.94
C VAL A 115 8.11 -23.13 28.90
N TYR A 116 7.78 -23.37 27.64
CA TYR A 116 8.73 -23.22 26.53
C TYR A 116 8.86 -21.76 26.09
N CYS A 117 7.74 -21.03 26.13
CA CYS A 117 7.69 -19.63 25.77
C CYS A 117 6.70 -18.90 26.69
N ALA A 118 7.12 -17.75 27.20
CA ALA A 118 6.29 -16.84 27.97
C ALA A 118 6.39 -15.43 27.39
N VAL A 119 5.26 -14.87 27.00
CA VAL A 119 5.13 -13.49 26.55
C VAL A 119 4.39 -12.72 27.63
N THR A 120 5.02 -11.69 28.18
CA THR A 120 4.44 -10.83 29.22
C THR A 120 4.25 -9.44 28.67
N VAL A 121 3.03 -8.92 28.77
CA VAL A 121 2.68 -7.53 28.47
C VAL A 121 2.38 -6.83 29.78
N SER A 122 3.13 -5.80 30.11
CA SER A 122 2.96 -5.03 31.34
C SER A 122 1.95 -3.89 31.17
N SER A 123 1.54 -3.28 32.28
CA SER A 123 0.57 -2.17 32.31
C SER A 123 1.03 -0.89 31.57
N ASP A 124 2.33 -0.72 31.38
CA ASP A 124 2.94 0.33 30.55
C ASP A 124 3.03 -0.05 29.06
N LEU A 125 2.39 -1.16 28.68
CA LEU A 125 2.45 -1.77 27.34
C LEU A 125 3.85 -2.24 26.92
N SER A 126 4.78 -2.38 27.86
CA SER A 126 6.06 -3.03 27.59
C SER A 126 5.88 -4.53 27.38
N LEU A 127 6.63 -5.07 26.42
CA LEU A 127 6.60 -6.49 26.05
C LEU A 127 7.91 -7.15 26.47
N ALA A 128 7.81 -8.22 27.26
CA ALA A 128 8.93 -9.09 27.58
C ALA A 128 8.65 -10.50 27.05
N VAL A 129 9.62 -11.11 26.38
CA VAL A 129 9.51 -12.46 25.82
C VAL A 129 10.62 -13.32 26.41
N TYR A 130 10.23 -14.42 27.03
CA TYR A 130 11.12 -15.41 27.61
C TYR A 130 10.96 -16.70 26.83
N VAL A 131 12.05 -17.18 26.25
CA VAL A 131 12.08 -18.43 25.49
C VAL A 131 13.19 -19.30 26.05
N GLY A 132 12.87 -20.57 26.29
CA GLY A 132 13.83 -21.55 26.78
C GLY A 132 13.29 -22.34 27.95
N GLU A 133 13.88 -23.51 28.14
CA GLU A 133 13.56 -24.43 29.22
C GLU A 133 14.60 -24.22 30.33
N MET A 134 14.14 -23.95 31.54
CA MET A 134 15.01 -23.91 32.72
C MET A 134 14.67 -25.09 33.63
N ARG A 135 15.62 -26.02 33.78
CA ARG A 135 15.54 -27.13 34.73
C ARG A 135 16.54 -26.89 35.84
N LEU A 136 16.07 -26.80 37.08
CA LEU A 136 16.92 -26.81 38.26
C LEU A 136 17.06 -28.26 38.74
N GLU A 137 18.29 -28.77 38.77
CA GLU A 137 18.61 -30.08 39.34
C GLU A 137 19.25 -29.86 40.71
N ASN A 138 18.67 -30.47 41.75
CA ASN A 138 18.97 -30.32 43.19
C ASN A 138 18.66 -28.96 43.82
N LEU A 139 17.72 -28.98 44.76
CA LEU A 139 17.50 -27.97 45.80
C LEU A 139 18.03 -28.52 47.14
N GLY A 140 19.31 -28.93 47.16
CA GLY A 140 19.95 -29.58 48.31
C GLY A 140 19.81 -31.09 48.36
#